data_AF-A0AA90NSH3-F1
#
_entry.id   AF-A0AA90NSH3-F1
#
_cell.length_a   1.000
_cell.length_b   1.000
_cell.length_c   1.000
_cell.angle_alpha   90.00
_cell.angle_beta   90.00
_cell.angle_gamma   90.00
#
_symmetry.space_group_name_H-M   'P 1'
#
loop_
_entity.id
_entity.type
_entity.pdbx_description
1 polymer ?
#
loop_
_entity_poly.entity_id
_entity_poly.type
_entity_poly.pdbx_seq_one_letter_code
_entity_poly.pdbx_strand_id
1 'polypeptide(L)'
;MKMILTCIITITLSLNVVASAKERSGSTEKQLKTITTSHRKAAEELLELNNAESVLIATYATVEQAIANKILPITPSSESKPIIDKYIKIIKQAMKEEVSWEKMKPPLVDAYVSVYSEKIIKQAARFYRSEAGKQMLQHQPEIMNASTAIIKDMSAKLLPRLQVIQFDMAKELQGVKITLPKNTSL
;
A
#
# COMPACT_ATOMS: atom_id res chain seq x y z
N MET A 1 0.52 -10.84 2.65
CA MET A 1 1.15 -10.07 1.56
C MET A 1 0.51 -8.69 1.51
N LYS A 2 0.59 -8.00 2.67
CA LYS A 2 -0.48 -7.09 3.13
C LYS A 2 -0.01 -5.83 3.88
N MET A 3 1.27 -5.70 4.30
CA MET A 3 1.93 -4.42 4.68
C MET A 3 3.46 -4.52 4.79
N ILE A 4 4.14 -5.01 3.75
CA ILE A 4 5.48 -4.61 3.23
C ILE A 4 5.68 -5.48 1.90
N LEU A 5 5.26 -6.75 1.84
CA LEU A 5 4.61 -7.25 0.60
C LEU A 5 3.18 -6.66 0.48
N THR A 6 3.04 -5.48 1.12
CA THR A 6 2.42 -4.17 0.86
C THR A 6 3.34 -3.02 1.48
N CYS A 7 4.58 -2.72 0.96
CA CYS A 7 5.82 -1.97 1.48
C CYS A 7 7.32 -2.65 1.75
N ILE A 8 7.73 -3.90 1.31
CA ILE A 8 8.72 -5.10 1.44
C ILE A 8 8.59 -6.50 2.31
N ILE A 9 7.75 -6.73 3.36
CA ILE A 9 7.78 -7.65 4.57
C ILE A 9 8.35 -6.84 5.73
N THR A 10 7.56 -6.50 6.77
CA THR A 10 8.02 -5.82 8.00
C THR A 10 9.39 -6.32 8.36
N ILE A 11 10.38 -5.43 8.51
CA ILE A 11 11.55 -5.59 9.39
C ILE A 11 11.92 -7.08 9.53
N THR A 12 12.83 -7.61 8.69
CA THR A 12 13.61 -8.78 9.09
C THR A 12 13.92 -8.59 10.55
N LEU A 13 13.41 -9.49 11.40
CA LEU A 13 13.56 -9.46 12.84
C LEU A 13 14.80 -8.68 13.25
N SER A 14 14.59 -7.59 13.98
CA SER A 14 15.52 -7.27 15.05
C SER A 14 15.81 -8.58 15.77
N LEU A 15 17.07 -9.02 15.70
CA LEU A 15 17.67 -10.23 16.30
C LEU A 15 17.85 -11.44 15.36
N ASN A 16 19.13 -11.64 15.03
CA ASN A 16 19.82 -12.91 14.80
C ASN A 16 19.59 -13.62 13.46
N VAL A 17 20.42 -13.30 12.46
CA VAL A 17 21.52 -14.20 12.02
C VAL A 17 22.64 -13.33 11.43
N VAL A 18 23.63 -13.05 12.27
CA VAL A 18 24.99 -12.72 11.85
C VAL A 18 25.56 -14.01 11.23
N ALA A 19 25.30 -14.28 9.94
CA ALA A 19 26.01 -15.35 9.21
C ALA A 19 25.98 -15.26 7.66
N SER A 20 25.00 -14.60 7.01
CA SER A 20 24.90 -14.66 5.52
C SER A 20 25.42 -13.43 4.75
N ALA A 21 26.19 -12.52 5.38
CA ALA A 21 26.70 -11.33 4.69
C ALA A 21 27.68 -11.66 3.54
N LYS A 22 28.33 -12.83 3.58
CA LYS A 22 29.34 -13.21 2.57
C LYS A 22 28.76 -13.78 1.27
N GLU A 23 27.53 -14.30 1.28
CA GLU A 23 26.90 -14.88 0.08
C GLU A 23 26.08 -13.87 -0.74
N ARG A 24 25.53 -12.84 -0.09
CA ARG A 24 24.68 -11.82 -0.73
C ARG A 24 25.47 -10.82 -1.59
N SER A 25 26.74 -10.59 -1.28
CA SER A 25 27.64 -9.73 -2.07
C SER A 25 27.92 -10.34 -3.45
N GLY A 26 28.14 -11.65 -3.56
CA GLY A 26 28.44 -12.32 -4.82
C GLY A 26 27.26 -12.46 -5.79
N SER A 27 26.02 -12.60 -5.30
CA SER A 27 24.83 -12.71 -6.16
C SER A 27 24.38 -11.36 -6.73
N THR A 28 24.54 -10.29 -5.96
CA THR A 28 24.10 -8.93 -6.33
C THR A 28 25.06 -8.31 -7.34
N GLU A 29 26.37 -8.55 -7.19
CA GLU A 29 27.41 -8.05 -8.10
C GLU A 29 27.43 -8.81 -9.45
N LYS A 30 27.08 -10.10 -9.46
CA LYS A 30 26.94 -10.90 -10.68
C LYS A 30 25.63 -10.59 -11.44
N GLN A 31 24.56 -10.17 -10.76
CA GLN A 31 23.31 -9.72 -11.39
C GLN A 31 23.38 -8.29 -11.94
N LEU A 32 24.19 -7.41 -11.33
CA LEU A 32 24.42 -6.04 -11.82
C LEU A 32 25.00 -5.98 -13.24
N LYS A 33 25.64 -7.07 -13.71
CA LYS A 33 26.41 -7.11 -14.97
C LYS A 33 25.57 -7.49 -16.21
N THR A 34 24.25 -7.68 -16.10
CA THR A 34 23.43 -8.16 -17.25
C THR A 34 22.00 -7.61 -17.27
N ILE A 35 21.83 -6.30 -17.04
CA ILE A 35 20.55 -5.64 -17.38
C ILE A 35 20.53 -5.42 -18.91
N THR A 36 19.76 -6.26 -19.61
CA THR A 36 19.62 -6.21 -21.06
C THR A 36 18.36 -5.46 -21.48
N THR A 37 18.26 -5.09 -22.76
CA THR A 37 17.01 -4.56 -23.35
C THR A 37 15.86 -5.55 -23.21
N SER A 38 16.12 -6.86 -23.34
CA SER A 38 15.08 -7.88 -23.16
C SER A 38 14.60 -8.00 -21.72
N HIS A 39 15.46 -7.75 -20.74
CA HIS A 39 15.11 -7.69 -19.34
C HIS A 39 14.17 -6.51 -19.05
N ARG A 40 14.52 -5.31 -19.52
CA ARG A 40 13.67 -4.11 -19.40
C ARG A 40 12.31 -4.31 -20.06
N LYS A 41 12.28 -4.81 -21.30
CA LYS A 41 11.04 -5.07 -22.02
C LYS A 41 10.13 -6.06 -21.29
N ALA A 42 10.69 -7.10 -20.67
CA ALA A 42 9.90 -8.03 -19.87
C ALA A 42 9.29 -7.37 -18.63
N ALA A 43 9.99 -6.41 -18.00
CA ALA A 43 9.48 -5.67 -16.86
C ALA A 43 8.37 -4.69 -17.28
N GLU A 44 8.54 -4.00 -18.40
CA GLU A 44 7.50 -3.14 -18.99
C GLU A 44 6.22 -3.92 -19.26
N GLU A 45 6.33 -5.08 -19.90
CA GLU A 45 5.21 -5.97 -20.18
C GLU A 45 4.52 -6.45 -18.89
N LEU A 46 5.30 -6.79 -17.86
CA LEU A 46 4.76 -7.20 -16.57
C LEU A 46 3.98 -6.07 -15.89
N LEU A 47 4.47 -4.83 -15.97
CA LEU A 47 3.79 -3.66 -15.41
C LEU A 47 2.48 -3.36 -16.13
N GLU A 48 2.46 -3.52 -17.45
CA GLU A 48 1.26 -3.36 -18.29
C GLU A 48 0.22 -4.44 -17.98
N LEU A 49 0.63 -5.71 -17.89
CA LEU A 49 -0.26 -6.83 -17.56
C LEU A 49 -0.90 -6.71 -16.17
N ASN A 50 -0.24 -6.02 -15.24
CA ASN A 50 -0.74 -5.79 -13.89
C ASN A 50 -1.51 -4.46 -13.75
N ASN A 51 -1.79 -3.75 -14.85
CA ASN A 51 -2.51 -2.47 -14.85
C ASN A 51 -1.90 -1.43 -13.90
N ALA A 52 -0.56 -1.35 -13.83
CA ALA A 52 0.14 -0.43 -12.92
C ALA A 52 -0.25 1.05 -13.15
N GLU A 53 -0.52 1.43 -14.39
CA GLU A 53 -1.03 2.76 -14.75
C GLU A 53 -2.40 3.05 -14.12
N SER A 54 -3.30 2.06 -14.07
CA SER A 54 -4.62 2.23 -13.45
C SER A 54 -4.52 2.49 -11.94
N VAL A 55 -3.51 1.91 -11.27
CA VAL A 55 -3.23 2.17 -9.84
C VAL A 55 -2.80 3.63 -9.64
N LEU A 56 -1.96 4.15 -10.52
CA LEU A 56 -1.56 5.56 -10.52
C LEU A 56 -2.77 6.49 -10.72
N ILE A 57 -3.64 6.18 -11.69
CA ILE A 57 -4.87 6.95 -11.94
C ILE A 57 -5.80 6.93 -10.72
N ALA A 58 -5.97 5.76 -10.08
CA ALA A 58 -6.78 5.64 -8.86
C ALA A 58 -6.20 6.44 -7.69
N THR A 59 -4.87 6.57 -7.63
CA THR A 59 -4.18 7.39 -6.62
C THR A 59 -4.54 8.86 -6.77
N TYR A 60 -4.67 9.39 -7.99
CA TYR A 60 -5.12 10.77 -8.20
C TYR A 60 -6.49 11.03 -7.59
N ALA A 61 -7.45 10.14 -7.83
CA ALA A 61 -8.79 10.25 -7.27
C ALA A 61 -8.78 10.23 -5.73
N THR A 62 -7.89 9.42 -5.14
CA THR A 62 -7.70 9.34 -3.69
C THR A 62 -7.16 10.65 -3.12
N VAL A 63 -6.18 11.26 -3.78
CA VAL A 63 -5.63 12.58 -3.40
C VAL A 63 -6.69 13.67 -3.51
N GLU A 64 -7.46 13.70 -4.60
CA GLU A 64 -8.58 14.64 -4.79
C GLU A 64 -9.60 14.52 -3.64
N GLN A 65 -10.02 13.30 -3.30
CA GLN A 65 -10.94 13.07 -2.18
C GLN A 65 -10.35 13.49 -0.84
N ALA A 66 -9.07 13.20 -0.59
CA ALA A 66 -8.39 13.60 0.65
C ALA A 66 -8.35 15.13 0.81
N ILE A 67 -8.12 15.86 -0.28
CA ILE A 67 -8.14 17.33 -0.29
C ILE A 67 -9.57 17.84 -0.05
N ALA A 68 -10.55 17.31 -0.78
CA ALA A 68 -11.95 17.70 -0.62
C ALA A 68 -12.43 17.50 0.83
N ASN A 69 -12.13 16.34 1.43
CA ASN A 69 -12.52 16.03 2.81
C ASN A 69 -11.88 16.95 3.85
N LYS A 70 -10.71 17.54 3.57
CA LYS A 70 -10.06 18.51 4.47
C LYS A 70 -10.60 19.93 4.30
N ILE A 71 -10.99 20.30 3.07
CA ILE A 71 -11.41 21.67 2.74
C ILE A 71 -12.90 21.89 3.01
N LEU A 72 -13.76 20.92 2.67
CA LEU A 72 -15.23 21.07 2.82
C LEU A 72 -15.68 21.49 4.25
N PRO A 73 -15.08 21.00 5.35
CA PRO A 73 -15.47 21.41 6.70
C PRO A 73 -15.09 22.86 7.05
N ILE A 74 -14.04 23.42 6.45
CA ILE A 74 -13.53 24.77 6.74
C ILE A 74 -14.13 25.84 5.83
N THR A 75 -14.68 25.45 4.68
CA THR A 75 -15.31 26.36 3.71
C THR A 75 -16.70 25.86 3.28
N PRO A 76 -17.67 25.78 4.22
CA PRO A 76 -18.98 25.17 3.96
C PRO A 76 -19.91 26.04 3.08
N SER A 77 -19.54 27.27 2.73
CA SER A 77 -20.39 28.15 1.95
C SER A 77 -20.48 27.71 0.48
N SER A 78 -21.67 27.79 -0.11
CA SER A 78 -21.90 27.49 -1.53
C SER A 78 -21.07 28.38 -2.47
N GLU A 79 -20.69 29.58 -2.03
CA GLU A 79 -19.82 30.51 -2.75
C GLU A 79 -18.37 30.04 -2.84
N SER A 80 -17.91 29.20 -1.90
CA SER A 80 -16.55 28.64 -1.90
C SER A 80 -16.42 27.47 -2.88
N LYS A 81 -17.51 26.79 -3.21
CA LYS A 81 -17.51 25.59 -4.06
C LYS A 81 -16.84 25.79 -5.43
N PRO A 82 -17.14 26.86 -6.20
CA PRO A 82 -16.47 27.10 -7.49
C PRO A 82 -14.95 27.31 -7.35
N ILE A 83 -14.50 27.92 -6.25
CA ILE A 83 -13.08 28.13 -5.96
C ILE A 83 -12.41 26.79 -5.67
N ILE A 84 -13.01 25.97 -4.80
CA ILE A 84 -12.52 24.63 -4.45
C ILE A 84 -12.43 23.77 -5.72
N ASP A 85 -13.48 23.73 -6.52
CA ASP A 85 -13.54 22.95 -7.75
C ASP A 85 -12.46 23.42 -8.77
N LYS A 86 -12.18 24.73 -8.84
CA LYS A 86 -11.08 25.28 -9.65
C LYS A 86 -9.72 24.76 -9.19
N TYR A 87 -9.41 24.83 -7.90
CA TYR A 87 -8.10 24.40 -7.38
C TYR A 87 -7.91 22.88 -7.42
N ILE A 88 -8.97 22.09 -7.20
CA ILE A 88 -8.91 20.63 -7.40
C ILE A 88 -8.53 20.30 -8.84
N LYS A 89 -9.10 21.00 -9.84
CA LYS A 89 -8.72 20.81 -11.26
C LYS A 89 -7.26 21.16 -11.52
N ILE A 90 -6.75 22.26 -10.94
CA ILE A 90 -5.34 22.64 -11.07
C ILE A 90 -4.43 21.57 -10.47
N ILE A 91 -4.75 21.07 -9.28
CA ILE A 91 -3.98 20.00 -8.62
C ILE A 91 -3.99 18.72 -9.45
N LYS A 92 -5.16 18.32 -9.97
CA LYS A 92 -5.27 17.17 -10.88
C LYS A 92 -4.38 17.33 -12.10
N GLN A 93 -4.38 18.51 -12.72
CA GLN A 93 -3.55 18.78 -13.89
C GLN A 93 -2.06 18.70 -13.55
N ALA A 94 -1.63 19.33 -12.45
CA ALA A 94 -0.25 19.24 -11.98
C ALA A 94 0.17 17.80 -11.66
N MET A 95 -0.70 16.99 -11.05
CA MET A 95 -0.41 15.56 -10.80
C MET A 95 -0.25 14.78 -12.11
N LYS A 96 -1.11 15.03 -13.11
CA LYS A 96 -0.99 14.38 -14.42
C LYS A 96 0.29 14.77 -15.14
N GLU A 97 0.73 16.02 -15.00
CA GLU A 97 1.95 16.53 -15.62
C GLU A 97 3.20 15.99 -14.93
N GLU A 98 3.24 15.99 -13.59
CA GLU A 98 4.45 15.66 -12.83
C GLU A 98 4.58 14.20 -12.44
N VAL A 99 3.46 13.54 -12.16
CA VAL A 99 3.43 12.13 -11.71
C VAL A 99 2.88 11.24 -12.82
N SER A 100 3.16 11.57 -14.08
CA SER A 100 2.62 10.85 -15.24
C SER A 100 3.16 9.42 -15.36
N TRP A 101 2.41 8.53 -16.03
CA TRP A 101 2.88 7.17 -16.29
C TRP A 101 4.17 7.15 -17.11
N GLU A 102 4.29 8.06 -18.07
CA GLU A 102 5.47 8.23 -18.93
C GLU A 102 6.71 8.61 -18.11
N LYS A 103 6.55 9.45 -17.08
CA LYS A 103 7.64 9.83 -16.16
C LYS A 103 7.95 8.73 -15.14
N MET A 104 6.94 8.00 -14.66
CA MET A 104 7.08 6.99 -13.61
C MET A 104 7.55 5.62 -14.12
N LYS A 105 7.15 5.22 -15.33
CA LYS A 105 7.44 3.88 -15.87
C LYS A 105 8.95 3.59 -15.97
N PRO A 106 9.81 4.48 -16.53
CA PRO A 106 11.25 4.18 -16.65
C PRO A 106 11.95 3.88 -15.32
N PRO A 107 11.87 4.73 -14.26
CA PRO A 107 12.51 4.42 -12.98
C PRO A 107 11.85 3.22 -12.27
N LEU A 108 10.56 2.96 -12.51
CA LEU A 108 9.91 1.76 -11.98
C LEU A 108 10.44 0.49 -12.66
N VAL A 109 10.67 0.51 -13.97
CA VAL A 109 11.32 -0.58 -14.70
C VAL A 109 12.72 -0.82 -14.15
N ASP A 110 13.50 0.25 -13.90
CA ASP A 110 14.84 0.16 -13.29
C ASP A 110 14.81 -0.54 -11.93
N ALA A 111 13.83 -0.19 -11.10
CA ALA A 111 13.61 -0.84 -9.81
C ALA A 111 13.28 -2.33 -9.96
N TYR A 112 12.47 -2.72 -10.95
CA TYR A 112 12.14 -4.12 -11.17
C TYR A 112 13.33 -4.95 -11.65
N VAL A 113 14.09 -4.45 -12.64
CA VAL A 113 15.22 -5.19 -13.23
C VAL A 113 16.45 -5.23 -12.33
N SER A 114 16.54 -4.34 -11.34
CA SER A 114 17.59 -4.38 -10.31
C SER A 114 17.31 -5.37 -9.18
N VAL A 115 16.04 -5.75 -8.98
CA VAL A 115 15.62 -6.66 -7.90
C VAL A 115 15.37 -8.07 -8.41
N TYR A 116 14.72 -8.21 -9.56
CA TYR A 116 14.34 -9.51 -10.11
C TYR A 116 15.19 -9.84 -11.33
N SER A 117 15.52 -11.12 -11.49
CA SER A 117 16.16 -11.60 -12.71
C SER A 117 15.17 -11.62 -13.88
N GLU A 118 15.70 -11.48 -15.10
CA GLU A 118 14.90 -11.53 -16.34
C GLU A 118 14.04 -12.80 -16.43
N LYS A 119 14.57 -13.94 -15.99
CA LYS A 119 13.85 -15.21 -15.98
C LYS A 119 12.58 -15.14 -15.14
N ILE A 120 12.67 -14.57 -13.94
CA ILE A 120 11.54 -14.43 -13.01
C ILE A 120 10.51 -13.46 -13.57
N ILE A 121 10.94 -12.31 -14.07
CA ILE A 121 10.04 -11.32 -14.68
C ILE A 121 9.30 -11.94 -15.88
N LYS A 122 9.99 -12.64 -16.77
CA LYS A 122 9.37 -13.34 -17.91
C LYS A 122 8.40 -14.45 -17.48
N GLN A 123 8.70 -15.18 -16.41
CA GLN A 123 7.80 -16.20 -15.87
C GLN A 123 6.52 -15.57 -15.32
N ALA A 124 6.64 -14.48 -14.56
CA ALA A 124 5.51 -13.72 -14.05
C ALA A 124 4.65 -13.17 -15.20
N ALA A 125 5.27 -12.57 -16.22
CA ALA A 125 4.55 -12.04 -17.39
C ALA A 125 3.78 -13.15 -18.14
N ARG A 126 4.37 -14.35 -18.29
CA ARG A 126 3.66 -15.51 -18.87
C ARG A 126 2.44 -15.92 -18.05
N PHE A 127 2.58 -15.95 -16.73
CA PHE A 127 1.47 -16.28 -15.85
C PHE A 127 0.33 -15.26 -15.97
N TYR A 128 0.63 -13.96 -15.85
CA TYR A 128 -0.40 -12.92 -15.94
C TYR A 128 -1.03 -12.77 -17.33
N ARG A 129 -0.34 -13.22 -18.40
CA ARG A 129 -0.93 -13.33 -19.74
C ARG A 129 -1.90 -14.51 -19.87
N SER A 130 -1.77 -15.56 -19.06
CA SER A 130 -2.66 -16.72 -19.12
C SER A 130 -4.09 -16.35 -18.69
N GLU A 131 -5.09 -17.11 -19.17
CA GLU A 131 -6.49 -16.90 -18.80
C GLU A 131 -6.70 -17.00 -17.28
N ALA A 132 -6.05 -17.97 -16.63
CA ALA A 132 -6.08 -18.07 -15.18
C ALA A 132 -5.46 -16.84 -14.49
N GLY A 133 -4.31 -16.36 -14.97
CA GLY A 133 -3.65 -15.17 -14.41
C GLY A 133 -4.49 -13.90 -14.55
N LYS A 134 -5.12 -13.68 -15.71
CA LYS A 134 -6.04 -12.55 -15.95
C LYS A 134 -7.26 -12.63 -15.04
N GLN A 135 -7.92 -13.78 -14.96
CA GLN A 135 -9.07 -13.98 -14.07
C GLN A 135 -8.69 -13.74 -12.61
N MET A 136 -7.54 -14.28 -12.18
CA MET A 136 -7.04 -14.04 -10.81
C MET A 136 -6.86 -12.55 -10.53
N LEU A 137 -6.28 -11.77 -11.46
CA LEU A 137 -6.17 -10.30 -11.32
C LEU A 137 -7.53 -9.61 -11.23
N GLN A 138 -8.48 -9.99 -12.09
CA GLN A 138 -9.82 -9.40 -12.13
C GLN A 138 -10.65 -9.68 -10.88
N HIS A 139 -10.49 -10.86 -10.26
CA HIS A 139 -11.22 -11.25 -9.06
C HIS A 139 -10.55 -10.81 -7.74
N GLN A 140 -9.32 -10.26 -7.76
CA GLN A 140 -8.68 -9.81 -6.51
C GLN A 140 -9.50 -8.79 -5.71
N PRO A 141 -10.12 -7.77 -6.33
CA PRO A 141 -10.94 -6.81 -5.59
C PRO A 141 -12.14 -7.48 -4.90
N GLU A 142 -12.74 -8.48 -5.53
CA GLU A 142 -13.85 -9.26 -4.98
C GLU A 142 -13.43 -10.03 -3.72
N ILE A 143 -12.28 -10.70 -3.77
CA ILE A 143 -11.71 -11.40 -2.60
C ILE A 143 -11.38 -10.42 -1.46
N MET A 144 -10.89 -9.23 -1.78
CA MET A 144 -10.63 -8.20 -0.76
C MET A 144 -11.91 -7.69 -0.11
N ASN A 145 -12.97 -7.46 -0.91
CA ASN A 145 -14.28 -7.04 -0.42
C ASN A 145 -14.89 -8.12 0.48
N ALA A 146 -14.83 -9.39 0.07
CA ALA A 146 -15.27 -10.52 0.87
C ALA A 146 -14.50 -10.61 2.19
N SER A 147 -13.17 -10.46 2.15
CA SER A 147 -12.31 -10.46 3.35
C SER A 147 -12.71 -9.36 4.33
N THR A 148 -13.01 -8.16 3.81
CA THR A 148 -13.43 -7.01 4.63
C THR A 148 -14.78 -7.25 5.29
N ALA A 149 -15.74 -7.84 4.55
CA ALA A 149 -17.04 -8.21 5.10
C ALA A 149 -16.92 -9.24 6.22
N ILE A 150 -16.05 -10.25 6.05
CA ILE A 150 -15.78 -11.27 7.07
C ILE A 150 -15.21 -10.62 8.35
N ILE A 151 -14.20 -9.76 8.23
CA ILE A 151 -13.60 -9.07 9.38
C ILE A 151 -14.64 -8.20 10.11
N LYS A 152 -15.50 -7.52 9.36
CA LYS A 152 -16.58 -6.69 9.92
C LYS A 152 -17.56 -7.53 10.75
N ASP A 153 -17.99 -8.68 10.23
CA ASP A 153 -18.87 -9.62 10.95
C ASP A 153 -18.20 -10.18 12.21
N MET A 154 -16.93 -10.60 12.11
CA MET A 154 -16.16 -11.08 13.27
C MET A 154 -16.04 -10.00 14.35
N SER A 155 -15.79 -8.74 13.95
CA SER A 155 -15.66 -7.61 14.86
C SER A 155 -16.98 -7.28 15.55
N ALA A 156 -18.10 -7.35 14.83
CA ALA A 156 -19.43 -7.17 15.40
C ALA A 156 -19.74 -8.24 16.47
N LYS A 157 -19.36 -9.49 16.23
CA LYS A 157 -19.50 -10.60 17.19
C LYS A 157 -18.57 -10.49 18.39
N LEU A 158 -17.43 -9.83 18.24
CA LEU A 158 -16.47 -9.61 19.33
C LEU A 158 -16.95 -8.53 20.32
N LEU A 159 -17.74 -7.56 19.86
CA LEU A 159 -18.12 -6.37 20.63
C LEU A 159 -18.76 -6.68 22.00
N PRO A 160 -19.72 -7.62 22.14
CA PRO A 160 -20.29 -7.95 23.45
C PRO A 160 -19.26 -8.51 24.42
N ARG A 161 -18.32 -9.33 23.93
CA ARG A 161 -17.24 -9.88 24.76
C ARG A 161 -16.30 -8.79 25.25
N LEU A 162 -16.00 -7.78 24.43
CA LEU A 162 -15.22 -6.63 24.85
C LEU A 162 -15.91 -5.83 25.96
N GLN A 163 -17.24 -5.68 25.88
CA GLN A 163 -18.01 -5.01 26.94
C GLN A 163 -17.94 -5.77 28.27
N VAL A 164 -18.04 -7.10 28.24
CA VAL A 164 -17.87 -7.94 29.44
C VAL A 164 -16.47 -7.78 30.03
N ILE A 165 -15.43 -7.87 29.19
CA ILE A 165 -14.04 -7.67 29.61
C ILE A 165 -13.83 -6.28 30.25
N GLN A 166 -14.41 -5.23 29.66
CA GLN A 166 -14.35 -3.88 30.20
C GLN A 166 -15.07 -3.76 31.55
N PHE A 167 -16.23 -4.39 31.70
CA PHE A 167 -16.97 -4.42 32.95
C PHE A 167 -16.20 -5.13 34.06
N ASP A 168 -15.65 -6.33 33.76
CA ASP A 168 -14.88 -7.11 34.71
C ASP A 168 -13.62 -6.36 35.17
N MET A 169 -12.92 -5.73 34.21
CA MET A 169 -11.77 -4.87 34.51
C MET A 169 -12.15 -3.69 35.41
N ALA A 170 -13.26 -2.99 35.13
CA ALA A 170 -13.71 -1.88 35.96
C ALA A 170 -14.06 -2.32 37.39
N LYS A 171 -14.67 -3.50 37.54
CA LYS A 171 -14.98 -4.10 38.85
C LYS A 171 -13.71 -4.42 39.64
N GLU A 172 -12.70 -5.01 39.01
CA GLU A 172 -11.42 -5.31 39.65
C GLU A 172 -10.67 -4.03 40.06
N LEU A 173 -10.69 -3.00 39.22
CA LEU A 173 -10.03 -1.71 39.50
C LEU A 173 -10.69 -0.92 40.63
N GLN A 174 -12.00 -1.09 40.90
CA GLN A 174 -12.65 -0.48 42.07
C GLN A 174 -12.09 -0.99 43.40
N GLY A 175 -11.45 -2.17 43.41
CA GLY A 175 -10.72 -2.72 44.56
C GLY A 175 -9.27 -2.24 44.68
N VAL A 176 -8.74 -1.54 43.67
CA VAL A 176 -7.35 -1.06 43.62
C VAL A 176 -7.33 0.43 43.98
N LYS A 177 -6.71 0.78 45.12
CA LYS A 177 -6.37 2.19 45.42
C LYS A 177 -5.36 2.68 44.37
N ILE A 178 -5.85 3.43 43.39
CA ILE A 178 -4.97 4.12 42.43
C ILE A 178 -4.36 5.33 43.16
N THR A 179 -3.10 5.19 43.59
CA THR A 179 -2.31 6.33 44.04
C THR A 179 -1.85 7.11 42.80
N LEU A 180 -2.57 8.18 42.45
CA LEU A 180 -2.13 9.08 41.39
C LEU A 180 -0.80 9.75 41.80
N PRO A 181 0.23 9.76 40.93
CA PRO A 181 1.44 10.52 41.20
C PRO A 181 1.08 12.01 41.30
N LYS A 182 1.40 12.63 42.44
CA LYS A 182 1.24 14.06 42.70
C LYS A 182 2.26 14.88 41.90
N ASN A 183 2.22 14.87 40.56
CA ASN A 183 2.77 15.99 39.81
C ASN A 183 2.31 16.03 38.35
N THR A 184 1.33 16.89 38.10
CA THR A 184 1.22 17.65 36.86
C THR A 184 0.49 18.93 37.22
N SER A 185 1.23 19.85 37.86
CA SER A 185 0.87 21.26 37.84
C SER A 185 1.13 21.78 36.43
N LEU A 186 0.19 22.61 35.96
CA LEU A 186 0.19 23.37 34.71
C LEU A 186 1.54 24.02 34.38
#